data_AF-A0A6G3BCL0-F1
#
_entry.id   AF-A0A6G3BCL0-F1
#
_cell.length_a   1.000
_cell.length_b   1.000
_cell.length_c   1.000
_cell.angle_alpha   90.00
_cell.angle_beta   90.00
_cell.angle_gamma   90.00
#
_symmetry.space_group_name_H-M   'P 1'
#
loop_
_entity.id
_entity.type
_entity.pdbx_description
1 polymer ?
#
loop_
_entity_poly.entity_id
_entity_poly.type
_entity_poly.pdbx_seq_one_letter_code
_entity_poly.pdbx_strand_id
1 'polypeptide(L)'
;MKRRRPVSVVLAALLAATVTSACVSETAGGGAGVPGGPAKPAAGQQGEAAAPQAGPARALDTYAEALKRKQAARAVAAKKWGLAKTPLAAPEPPKVKPRITTRKGFEVRDDEGLPPVFTTVPTKEKIVFLTMDDGAEKDPALLRMMTELDIPYSAFLSDYVINDDYGYFRQMQKRGVVISNHTLNHRYLPGLSYAEQKREICGQQEKILKQYGKRPTLFRPPYGNYNRDTLVVARTCGITAVPLWSAEAFADHMEWREWDRDLHPGDIVLTHFRGKGDWKGTMPDMIRTVMKTITDKGYAVAKLEDYV
;
A
#
# COMPACT_ATOMS: atom_id res chain seq x y z
N MET A 1 37.47 32.78 -19.23
CA MET A 1 38.29 32.43 -18.05
C MET A 1 37.66 31.24 -17.33
N LYS A 2 38.26 30.06 -17.44
CA LYS A 2 37.81 28.80 -16.82
C LYS A 2 38.28 28.75 -15.35
N ARG A 3 37.39 28.50 -14.39
CA ARG A 3 37.77 28.14 -13.01
C ARG A 3 37.58 26.63 -12.81
N ARG A 4 38.70 25.91 -12.71
CA ARG A 4 38.79 24.53 -12.21
C ARG A 4 38.90 24.57 -10.68
N ARG A 5 38.25 23.64 -9.98
CA ARG A 5 38.51 23.32 -8.56
C ARG A 5 39.04 21.87 -8.46
N PRO A 6 39.87 21.56 -7.46
CA PRO A 6 40.75 20.40 -7.50
C PRO A 6 40.11 19.13 -6.94
N VAL A 7 40.61 18.01 -7.45
CA VAL A 7 40.38 16.64 -6.97
C VAL A 7 41.39 16.35 -5.87
N SER A 8 40.94 15.79 -4.75
CA SER A 8 41.81 15.14 -3.77
C SER A 8 41.40 13.68 -3.62
N VAL A 9 42.31 12.80 -4.01
CA VAL A 9 42.32 11.35 -3.77
C VAL A 9 43.16 11.10 -2.52
N VAL A 10 42.67 10.29 -1.58
CA VAL A 10 43.51 9.67 -0.55
C VAL A 10 43.19 8.18 -0.49
N LEU A 11 44.27 7.38 -0.51
CA LEU A 11 44.35 5.94 -0.62
C LEU A 11 44.39 5.26 0.76
N ALA A 12 43.76 4.08 0.83
CA ALA A 12 44.16 2.83 1.49
C ALA A 12 44.51 2.77 3.01
N ALA A 13 43.89 1.79 3.69
CA ALA A 13 44.60 0.77 4.46
C ALA A 13 43.72 -0.49 4.68
N LEU A 14 44.20 -1.64 4.21
CA LEU A 14 43.74 -3.00 4.53
C LEU A 14 44.30 -3.46 5.87
N LEU A 15 43.58 -4.31 6.60
CA LEU A 15 44.15 -5.38 7.42
C LEU A 15 43.11 -6.48 7.64
N ALA A 16 43.41 -7.66 7.09
CA ALA A 16 42.71 -8.92 7.30
C ALA A 16 43.49 -9.77 8.30
N ALA A 17 42.79 -10.50 9.17
CA ALA A 17 43.37 -11.58 9.96
C ALA A 17 42.40 -12.76 10.00
N THR A 18 42.82 -13.85 9.36
CA THR A 18 42.23 -15.19 9.40
C THR A 18 42.93 -16.02 10.49
N VAL A 19 42.18 -16.81 11.26
CA VAL A 19 42.75 -17.92 12.05
C VAL A 19 41.89 -19.17 11.86
N THR A 20 42.58 -20.27 11.62
CA THR A 20 42.16 -21.59 11.16
C THR A 20 41.82 -22.57 12.30
N SER A 21 40.97 -23.55 11.99
CA SER A 21 40.63 -24.77 12.76
C SER A 21 41.82 -25.66 13.14
N ALA A 22 41.66 -26.46 14.20
CA ALA A 22 41.88 -27.92 14.18
C ALA A 22 41.31 -28.61 15.43
N CYS A 23 40.70 -29.79 15.22
CA CYS A 23 40.20 -30.72 16.23
C CYS A 23 41.30 -31.67 16.70
N VAL A 24 41.21 -32.19 17.94
CA VAL A 24 41.76 -33.49 18.32
C VAL A 24 40.82 -34.16 19.32
N SER A 25 40.49 -35.43 19.06
CA SER A 25 39.84 -36.37 19.97
C SER A 25 40.89 -37.36 20.46
N GLU A 26 40.81 -37.78 21.72
CA GLU A 26 41.53 -38.97 22.17
C GLU A 26 40.77 -39.69 23.29
N THR A 27 40.89 -41.01 23.26
CA THR A 27 40.13 -42.03 24.00
C THR A 27 41.02 -42.79 24.98
N ALA A 28 40.37 -43.34 26.02
CA ALA A 28 40.61 -44.65 26.66
C ALA A 28 41.49 -44.77 27.94
N GLY A 29 41.03 -45.70 28.81
CA GLY A 29 41.71 -46.30 29.97
C GLY A 29 41.13 -45.82 31.31
N GLY A 30 40.54 -46.60 32.21
CA GLY A 30 40.61 -48.03 32.50
C GLY A 30 41.10 -48.20 33.95
N GLY A 31 40.30 -48.72 34.89
CA GLY A 31 40.76 -49.03 36.25
C GLY A 31 39.66 -49.17 37.30
N ALA A 32 39.63 -50.34 37.97
CA ALA A 32 38.60 -50.84 38.88
C ALA A 32 38.79 -50.44 40.36
N GLY A 33 37.73 -50.54 41.17
CA GLY A 33 37.81 -50.58 42.64
C GLY A 33 36.59 -49.98 43.39
N VAL A 34 35.87 -50.81 44.14
CA VAL A 34 34.61 -50.60 44.91
C VAL A 34 34.95 -50.62 46.43
N PRO A 35 34.08 -50.30 47.44
CA PRO A 35 32.93 -49.38 47.60
C PRO A 35 33.06 -48.38 48.80
N GLY A 36 32.17 -47.39 48.88
CA GLY A 36 31.85 -46.70 50.15
C GLY A 36 30.79 -45.61 49.98
N GLY A 37 29.52 -45.88 50.32
CA GLY A 37 28.44 -44.87 50.35
C GLY A 37 28.40 -44.11 51.68
N PRO A 38 27.40 -43.23 51.94
CA PRO A 38 26.51 -42.53 51.01
C PRO A 38 26.66 -40.99 51.13
N ALA A 39 26.64 -40.25 50.01
CA ALA A 39 26.51 -38.79 50.02
C ALA A 39 25.30 -38.36 49.17
N LYS A 40 24.43 -37.56 49.80
CA LYS A 40 23.18 -36.98 49.26
C LYS A 40 23.40 -36.33 47.87
N PRO A 41 22.50 -36.53 46.89
CA PRO A 41 22.53 -35.73 45.68
C PRO A 41 21.87 -34.37 45.91
N ALA A 42 22.59 -33.33 45.50
CA ALA A 42 22.09 -31.98 45.30
C ALA A 42 21.14 -31.91 44.10
N ALA A 43 20.34 -30.85 44.08
CA ALA A 43 19.22 -30.56 43.20
C ALA A 43 19.50 -30.84 41.71
N GLY A 44 18.68 -31.72 41.13
CA GLY A 44 18.57 -31.89 39.69
C GLY A 44 17.83 -30.72 39.05
N GLN A 45 18.43 -30.19 37.97
CA GLN A 45 17.76 -29.36 36.97
C GLN A 45 16.51 -30.09 36.46
N GLN A 46 15.33 -29.50 36.67
CA GLN A 46 14.13 -29.87 35.92
C GLN A 46 13.94 -28.83 34.83
N GLY A 47 13.82 -29.35 33.60
CA GLY A 47 13.89 -28.61 32.36
C GLY A 47 12.84 -27.52 32.21
N GLU A 48 13.16 -26.58 31.31
CA GLU A 48 12.24 -25.62 30.75
C GLU A 48 10.94 -26.32 30.34
N ALA A 49 9.88 -26.04 31.10
CA ALA A 49 8.54 -26.37 30.69
C ALA A 49 8.28 -25.68 29.36
N ALA A 50 8.20 -26.47 28.29
CA ALA A 50 7.72 -26.00 27.00
C ALA A 50 6.38 -25.29 27.24
N ALA A 51 6.33 -24.00 26.88
CA ALA A 51 5.12 -23.21 26.93
C ALA A 51 4.01 -23.99 26.19
N PRO A 52 2.81 -24.16 26.79
CA PRO A 52 1.75 -24.91 26.13
C PRO A 52 1.39 -24.19 24.84
N GLN A 53 1.55 -24.88 23.71
CA GLN A 53 1.06 -24.40 22.43
C GLN A 53 -0.44 -24.12 22.58
N ALA A 54 -0.81 -22.84 22.45
CA ALA A 54 -2.18 -22.41 22.63
C ALA A 54 -3.07 -23.16 21.64
N GLY A 55 -4.05 -23.92 22.16
CA GLY A 55 -5.01 -24.64 21.33
C GLY A 55 -5.82 -23.70 20.44
N PRO A 56 -6.40 -24.19 19.33
CA PRO A 56 -7.06 -23.39 18.30
C PRO A 56 -8.18 -22.48 18.83
N ALA A 57 -8.93 -22.90 19.86
CA ALA A 57 -9.94 -22.07 20.50
C ALA A 57 -9.36 -20.82 21.19
N ARG A 58 -8.24 -20.98 21.91
CA ARG A 58 -7.57 -19.88 22.60
C ARG A 58 -6.95 -18.89 21.60
N ALA A 59 -6.51 -19.37 20.44
CA ALA A 59 -6.07 -18.53 19.33
C ALA A 59 -7.23 -17.71 18.74
N LEU A 60 -8.40 -18.31 18.54
CA LEU A 60 -9.61 -17.59 18.07
C LEU A 60 -10.06 -16.52 19.07
N ASP A 61 -10.04 -16.81 20.37
CA ASP A 61 -10.38 -15.83 21.40
C ASP A 61 -9.42 -14.64 21.39
N THR A 62 -8.11 -14.90 21.28
CA THR A 62 -7.11 -13.82 21.19
C THR A 62 -7.27 -12.98 19.92
N TYR A 63 -7.65 -13.59 18.80
CA TYR A 63 -7.94 -12.88 17.56
C TYR A 63 -9.18 -11.99 17.69
N ALA A 64 -10.27 -12.53 18.23
CA ALA A 64 -11.50 -11.78 18.44
C ALA A 64 -11.27 -10.57 19.37
N GLU A 65 -10.51 -10.74 20.45
CA GLU A 65 -10.13 -9.64 21.34
C GLU A 65 -9.25 -8.59 20.66
N ALA A 66 -8.32 -9.01 19.79
CA ALA A 66 -7.52 -8.07 19.00
C ALA A 66 -8.38 -7.24 18.04
N LEU A 67 -9.37 -7.85 17.37
CA LEU A 67 -10.31 -7.14 16.49
C LEU A 67 -11.17 -6.14 17.27
N LYS A 68 -11.70 -6.53 18.44
CA LYS A 68 -12.46 -5.62 19.32
C LYS A 68 -11.62 -4.42 19.73
N ARG A 69 -10.37 -4.64 20.13
CA ARG A 69 -9.44 -3.55 20.50
C ARG A 69 -9.17 -2.60 19.33
N LYS A 70 -8.93 -3.14 18.13
CA LYS A 70 -8.76 -2.32 16.91
C LYS A 70 -10.01 -1.48 16.62
N GLN A 71 -11.20 -2.08 16.69
CA GLN A 71 -12.44 -1.36 16.46
C GLN A 71 -12.70 -0.28 17.52
N ALA A 72 -12.39 -0.56 18.78
CA ALA A 72 -12.48 0.43 19.85
C ALA A 72 -11.51 1.62 19.64
N ALA A 73 -10.26 1.33 19.27
CA ALA A 73 -9.28 2.37 18.93
C ALA A 73 -9.75 3.23 17.75
N ARG A 74 -10.29 2.59 16.69
CA ARG A 74 -10.89 3.30 15.55
C ARG A 74 -12.06 4.17 15.95
N ALA A 75 -12.91 3.73 16.89
CA ALA A 75 -14.02 4.55 17.39
C ALA A 75 -13.55 5.78 18.18
N VAL A 76 -12.48 5.67 18.97
CA VAL A 76 -11.85 6.81 19.63
C VAL A 76 -11.27 7.79 18.60
N ALA A 77 -10.56 7.27 17.59
CA ALA A 77 -10.03 8.08 16.50
C ALA A 77 -11.15 8.78 15.71
N ALA A 78 -12.26 8.08 15.42
CA ALA A 78 -13.41 8.66 14.73
C ALA A 78 -13.95 9.89 15.48
N LYS A 79 -14.08 9.80 16.81
CA LYS A 79 -14.48 10.95 17.64
C LYS A 79 -13.44 12.08 17.60
N LYS A 80 -12.15 11.76 17.75
CA LYS A 80 -11.05 12.74 17.67
C LYS A 80 -11.05 13.52 16.37
N TRP A 81 -11.34 12.86 15.26
CA TRP A 81 -11.37 13.45 13.92
C TRP A 81 -12.75 13.97 13.52
N GLY A 82 -13.73 13.98 14.42
CA GLY A 82 -15.06 14.56 14.16
C GLY A 82 -15.90 13.77 13.14
N LEU A 83 -15.71 12.45 13.02
CA LEU A 83 -16.58 11.60 12.22
C LEU A 83 -17.85 11.26 13.00
N ALA A 84 -19.02 11.36 12.35
CA ALA A 84 -20.31 11.02 12.96
C ALA A 84 -20.46 9.53 13.25
N LYS A 85 -19.87 8.67 12.40
CA LYS A 85 -19.88 7.21 12.53
C LYS A 85 -18.45 6.68 12.48
N THR A 86 -18.20 5.60 13.21
CA THR A 86 -16.90 4.90 13.13
C THR A 86 -16.79 4.17 11.79
N PRO A 87 -15.70 4.36 11.02
CA PRO A 87 -15.49 3.59 9.80
C PRO A 87 -15.55 2.08 10.05
N LEU A 88 -16.25 1.38 9.16
CA LEU A 88 -16.38 -0.07 9.22
C LEU A 88 -15.06 -0.73 8.83
N ALA A 89 -14.70 -1.82 9.51
CA ALA A 89 -13.62 -2.68 9.05
C ALA A 89 -14.05 -3.41 7.77
N ALA A 90 -13.18 -3.47 6.77
CA ALA A 90 -13.42 -4.33 5.63
C ALA A 90 -13.39 -5.81 6.07
N PRO A 91 -14.19 -6.68 5.42
CA PRO A 91 -14.04 -8.13 5.56
C PRO A 91 -12.65 -8.57 5.13
N GLU A 92 -12.26 -9.79 5.54
CA GLU A 92 -11.02 -10.40 5.06
C GLU A 92 -11.03 -10.47 3.52
N PRO A 93 -9.90 -10.11 2.86
CA PRO A 93 -9.83 -10.20 1.41
C PRO A 93 -10.08 -11.62 0.88
N PRO A 94 -10.63 -11.76 -0.34
CA PRO A 94 -10.90 -13.06 -0.92
C PRO A 94 -9.60 -13.83 -1.14
N LYS A 95 -9.61 -15.15 -0.87
CA LYS A 95 -8.46 -16.04 -1.11
C LYS A 95 -8.02 -16.07 -2.58
N VAL A 96 -8.97 -15.83 -3.48
CA VAL A 96 -8.75 -15.75 -4.93
C VAL A 96 -9.27 -14.40 -5.39
N LYS A 97 -8.41 -13.61 -6.03
CA LYS A 97 -8.79 -12.30 -6.56
C LYS A 97 -9.86 -12.45 -7.65
N PRO A 98 -10.88 -11.57 -7.69
CA PRO A 98 -11.82 -11.56 -8.78
C PRO A 98 -11.10 -11.29 -10.12
N ARG A 99 -11.63 -11.87 -11.20
CA ARG A 99 -11.12 -11.56 -12.54
C ARG A 99 -11.58 -10.16 -12.93
N ILE A 100 -10.61 -9.27 -13.17
CA ILE A 100 -10.88 -7.93 -13.69
C ILE A 100 -10.98 -7.97 -15.21
N THR A 101 -12.00 -7.31 -15.75
CA THR A 101 -12.24 -7.13 -17.20
C THR A 101 -12.50 -5.67 -17.49
N THR A 102 -12.30 -5.25 -18.74
CA THR A 102 -12.67 -3.90 -19.18
C THR A 102 -14.17 -3.68 -18.94
N ARG A 103 -14.52 -2.54 -18.34
CA ARG A 103 -15.91 -2.14 -18.13
C ARG A 103 -16.55 -1.87 -19.50
N LYS A 104 -17.81 -2.26 -19.67
CA LYS A 104 -18.58 -1.93 -20.87
C LYS A 104 -18.60 -0.42 -21.13
N GLY A 105 -18.23 0.00 -22.34
CA GLY A 105 -18.10 1.40 -22.75
C GLY A 105 -16.71 2.01 -22.51
N PHE A 106 -15.75 1.22 -21.99
CA PHE A 106 -14.36 1.62 -21.73
C PHE A 106 -13.37 0.89 -22.66
N GLU A 107 -13.87 0.10 -23.61
CA GLU A 107 -13.06 -0.62 -24.58
C GLU A 107 -12.39 0.34 -25.57
N VAL A 108 -11.29 -0.12 -26.13
CA VAL A 108 -10.67 0.49 -27.32
C VAL A 108 -10.70 -0.52 -28.45
N ARG A 109 -10.41 -0.08 -29.68
CA ARG A 109 -10.28 -1.00 -30.81
C ARG A 109 -9.16 -2.02 -30.54
N ASP A 110 -9.46 -3.30 -30.76
CA ASP A 110 -8.53 -4.43 -30.58
C ASP A 110 -7.90 -4.46 -29.17
N ASP A 111 -8.74 -4.44 -28.13
CA ASP A 111 -8.31 -4.39 -26.72
C ASP A 111 -7.93 -5.74 -26.10
N GLU A 112 -7.97 -6.83 -26.89
CA GLU A 112 -7.59 -8.15 -26.44
C GLU A 112 -6.15 -8.18 -25.90
N GLY A 113 -6.02 -8.62 -24.64
CA GLY A 113 -4.75 -8.70 -23.94
C GLY A 113 -4.16 -7.34 -23.53
N LEU A 114 -4.87 -6.23 -23.72
CA LEU A 114 -4.51 -4.95 -23.12
C LEU A 114 -4.95 -4.92 -21.64
N PRO A 115 -4.31 -4.07 -20.80
CA PRO A 115 -4.70 -3.91 -19.41
C PRO A 115 -6.18 -3.48 -19.32
N PRO A 116 -7.02 -4.20 -18.54
CA PRO A 116 -8.42 -3.86 -18.42
C PRO A 116 -8.60 -2.49 -17.78
N VAL A 117 -9.56 -1.72 -18.29
CA VAL A 117 -9.97 -0.43 -17.74
C VAL A 117 -11.29 -0.59 -17.00
N PHE A 118 -11.33 -0.26 -15.71
CA PHE A 118 -12.46 -0.57 -14.84
C PHE A 118 -12.68 0.50 -13.79
N THR A 119 -13.92 0.66 -13.32
CA THR A 119 -14.29 1.61 -12.25
C THR A 119 -14.76 0.92 -10.97
N THR A 120 -15.02 -0.38 -11.06
CA THR A 120 -15.63 -1.21 -10.01
C THR A 120 -14.97 -2.58 -10.02
N VAL A 121 -14.68 -3.11 -8.85
CA VAL A 121 -14.14 -4.47 -8.65
C VAL A 121 -15.31 -5.45 -8.44
N PRO A 122 -15.35 -6.61 -9.11
CA PRO A 122 -16.44 -7.58 -8.90
C PRO A 122 -16.46 -8.12 -7.47
N THR A 123 -17.48 -7.75 -6.71
CA THR A 123 -17.72 -8.26 -5.34
C THR A 123 -19.20 -8.12 -4.97
N LYS A 124 -19.65 -8.94 -4.01
CA LYS A 124 -20.97 -8.81 -3.37
C LYS A 124 -20.89 -8.14 -1.99
N GLU A 125 -19.67 -8.03 -1.45
CA GLU A 125 -19.43 -7.39 -0.16
C GLU A 125 -19.71 -5.88 -0.25
N LYS A 126 -20.28 -5.29 0.81
CA LYS A 126 -20.46 -3.83 0.89
C LYS A 126 -19.13 -3.15 1.19
N ILE A 127 -18.21 -3.21 0.23
CA ILE A 127 -16.92 -2.54 0.26
C ILE A 127 -16.76 -1.60 -0.93
N VAL A 128 -15.95 -0.57 -0.75
CA VAL A 128 -15.47 0.32 -1.80
C VAL A 128 -13.96 0.51 -1.66
N PHE A 129 -13.32 1.08 -2.68
CA PHE A 129 -11.87 1.25 -2.74
C PHE A 129 -11.52 2.73 -2.82
N LEU A 130 -10.90 3.26 -1.78
CA LEU A 130 -10.45 4.66 -1.77
C LEU A 130 -9.10 4.78 -2.49
N THR A 131 -9.05 5.68 -3.46
CA THR A 131 -7.83 5.99 -4.23
C THR A 131 -7.56 7.49 -4.20
N MET A 132 -6.29 7.87 -4.21
CA MET A 132 -5.86 9.27 -4.13
C MET A 132 -4.82 9.59 -5.22
N ASP A 133 -5.08 10.61 -6.02
CA ASP A 133 -4.25 10.97 -7.17
C ASP A 133 -3.35 12.19 -6.92
N ASP A 134 -2.32 12.30 -7.77
CA ASP A 134 -1.28 13.34 -7.83
C ASP A 134 -0.21 13.27 -6.74
N GLY A 135 -0.49 13.89 -5.58
CA GLY A 135 0.51 14.16 -4.54
C GLY A 135 0.93 15.62 -4.38
N ALA A 136 0.13 16.60 -4.85
CA ALA A 136 0.48 18.01 -4.76
C ALA A 136 0.66 18.50 -3.31
N GLU A 137 -0.35 18.24 -2.46
CA GLU A 137 -0.33 18.57 -1.03
C GLU A 137 0.31 17.44 -0.21
N LYS A 138 1.22 17.78 0.71
CA LYS A 138 1.89 16.84 1.62
C LYS A 138 1.42 17.05 3.07
N ASP A 139 0.10 16.96 3.30
CA ASP A 139 -0.50 17.23 4.61
C ASP A 139 -0.17 16.13 5.65
N PRO A 140 0.60 16.43 6.71
CA PRO A 140 0.90 15.44 7.75
C PRO A 140 -0.33 15.03 8.58
N ALA A 141 -1.37 15.87 8.64
CA ALA A 141 -2.63 15.56 9.32
C ALA A 141 -3.40 14.45 8.61
N LEU A 142 -3.38 14.41 7.27
CA LEU A 142 -3.91 13.28 6.50
C LEU A 142 -3.25 11.97 6.95
N LEU A 143 -1.91 11.92 6.98
CA LEU A 143 -1.20 10.69 7.34
C LEU A 143 -1.56 10.21 8.74
N ARG A 144 -1.68 11.14 9.71
CA ARG A 144 -2.13 10.80 11.07
C ARG A 144 -3.56 10.28 11.05
N MET A 145 -4.48 10.97 10.38
CA MET A 145 -5.89 10.60 10.32
C MET A 145 -6.09 9.21 9.71
N MET A 146 -5.50 8.95 8.54
CA MET A 146 -5.64 7.65 7.85
C MET A 146 -5.07 6.49 8.69
N THR A 147 -4.00 6.74 9.45
CA THR A 147 -3.39 5.72 10.32
C THR A 147 -4.16 5.48 11.61
N GLU A 148 -4.62 6.54 12.28
CA GLU A 148 -5.42 6.39 13.50
C GLU A 148 -6.79 5.78 13.22
N LEU A 149 -7.38 6.07 12.05
CA LEU A 149 -8.63 5.46 11.61
C LEU A 149 -8.41 4.10 10.93
N ASP A 150 -7.17 3.70 10.65
CA ASP A 150 -6.83 2.46 9.96
C ASP A 150 -7.67 2.28 8.67
N ILE A 151 -7.71 3.34 7.85
CA ILE A 151 -8.43 3.36 6.57
C ILE A 151 -7.44 2.97 5.46
N PRO A 152 -7.68 1.86 4.72
CA PRO A 152 -6.85 1.52 3.58
C PRO A 152 -7.14 2.46 2.40
N TYR A 153 -6.10 2.75 1.62
CA TYR A 153 -6.19 3.54 0.40
C TYR A 153 -5.00 3.24 -0.51
N SER A 154 -5.15 3.55 -1.80
CA SER A 154 -4.10 3.42 -2.81
C SER A 154 -3.76 4.79 -3.38
N ALA A 155 -2.48 5.08 -3.59
CA ALA A 155 -2.03 6.36 -4.11
C ALA A 155 -1.53 6.23 -5.56
N PHE A 156 -2.01 7.06 -6.48
CA PHE A 156 -1.50 7.16 -7.85
C PHE A 156 -0.75 8.48 -7.97
N LEU A 157 0.58 8.43 -8.03
CA LEU A 157 1.40 9.64 -7.91
C LEU A 157 2.01 10.09 -9.24
N SER A 158 2.08 11.41 -9.40
CA SER A 158 2.66 12.10 -10.56
C SER A 158 4.02 12.71 -10.18
N ASP A 159 5.13 12.36 -10.87
CA ASP A 159 6.49 12.77 -10.47
C ASP A 159 6.64 14.29 -10.31
N TYR A 160 6.07 15.07 -11.23
CA TYR A 160 6.27 16.52 -11.29
C TYR A 160 5.79 17.26 -10.03
N VAL A 161 4.86 16.69 -9.28
CA VAL A 161 4.32 17.28 -8.04
C VAL A 161 4.83 16.61 -6.76
N ILE A 162 5.47 15.44 -6.85
CA ILE A 162 6.02 14.76 -5.66
C ILE A 162 7.55 14.88 -5.55
N ASN A 163 8.22 15.36 -6.59
CA ASN A 163 9.68 15.33 -6.69
C ASN A 163 10.41 16.27 -5.71
N ASP A 164 9.67 17.17 -5.08
CA ASP A 164 10.10 18.05 -4.00
C ASP A 164 10.12 17.32 -2.64
N ASP A 165 9.29 16.29 -2.43
CA ASP A 165 9.24 15.50 -1.20
C ASP A 165 8.77 14.05 -1.40
N TYR A 166 9.66 13.19 -1.89
CA TYR A 166 9.42 11.75 -1.87
C TYR A 166 9.34 11.16 -0.44
N GLY A 167 9.84 11.89 0.57
CA GLY A 167 9.91 11.46 1.97
C GLY A 167 8.53 11.33 2.59
N TYR A 168 7.62 12.26 2.29
CA TYR A 168 6.21 12.19 2.69
C TYR A 168 5.57 10.86 2.25
N PHE A 169 5.68 10.50 0.97
CA PHE A 169 5.08 9.28 0.43
C PHE A 169 5.77 7.99 0.90
N ARG A 170 7.07 8.04 1.24
CA ARG A 170 7.76 6.91 1.91
C ARG A 170 7.13 6.60 3.27
N GLN A 171 6.63 7.60 4.00
CA GLN A 171 5.93 7.36 5.27
C GLN A 171 4.62 6.59 5.06
N MET A 172 3.89 6.90 3.98
CA MET A 172 2.69 6.16 3.58
C MET A 172 3.02 4.71 3.22
N GLN A 173 4.05 4.51 2.40
CA GLN A 173 4.47 3.18 1.97
C GLN A 173 4.84 2.28 3.16
N LYS A 174 5.57 2.81 4.16
CA LYS A 174 5.91 2.08 5.40
C LYS A 174 4.69 1.61 6.19
N ARG A 175 3.52 2.22 5.97
CA ARG A 175 2.25 1.88 6.61
C ARG A 175 1.37 0.97 5.73
N GLY A 176 1.91 0.47 4.61
CA GLY A 176 1.24 -0.49 3.74
C GLY A 176 0.43 0.12 2.60
N VAL A 177 0.48 1.45 2.42
CA VAL A 177 -0.14 2.14 1.27
C VAL A 177 0.64 1.79 0.01
N VAL A 178 -0.07 1.43 -1.06
CA VAL A 178 0.54 1.14 -2.35
C VAL A 178 0.67 2.44 -3.15
N ILE A 179 1.85 2.64 -3.72
CA ILE A 179 2.16 3.74 -4.64
C ILE A 179 2.11 3.19 -6.06
N SER A 180 1.26 3.79 -6.88
CA SER A 180 0.94 3.42 -8.25
C SER A 180 1.23 4.57 -9.22
N ASN A 181 1.20 4.27 -10.52
CA ASN A 181 1.68 5.18 -11.56
C ASN A 181 0.58 6.17 -11.99
N HIS A 182 0.89 7.47 -11.98
CA HIS A 182 0.04 8.53 -12.54
C HIS A 182 0.80 9.44 -13.53
N THR A 183 1.73 8.86 -14.29
CA THR A 183 2.64 9.54 -15.24
C THR A 183 3.70 10.44 -14.59
N LEU A 184 4.61 10.96 -15.41
CA LEU A 184 5.64 11.90 -14.96
C LEU A 184 5.05 13.30 -14.76
N ASN A 185 4.33 13.81 -15.77
CA ASN A 185 3.99 15.23 -15.86
C ASN A 185 2.48 15.50 -15.97
N HIS A 186 1.63 14.50 -15.73
CA HIS A 186 0.18 14.62 -15.76
C HIS A 186 -0.35 15.22 -17.08
N ARG A 187 0.27 14.84 -18.21
CA ARG A 187 -0.14 15.30 -19.56
C ARG A 187 -1.35 14.52 -20.06
N TYR A 188 -2.18 15.17 -20.88
CA TYR A 188 -3.27 14.51 -21.60
C TYR A 188 -2.73 13.52 -22.64
N LEU A 189 -2.69 12.23 -22.29
CA LEU A 189 -2.00 11.19 -23.06
C LEU A 189 -2.52 11.01 -24.49
N PRO A 190 -3.85 11.07 -24.79
CA PRO A 190 -4.33 10.91 -26.16
C PRO A 190 -3.86 12.00 -27.12
N GLY A 191 -3.44 13.16 -26.61
CA GLY A 191 -2.86 14.24 -27.40
C GLY A 191 -1.35 14.10 -27.66
N LEU A 192 -0.72 13.04 -27.14
CA LEU A 192 0.71 12.79 -27.27
C LEU A 192 1.02 11.71 -28.29
N SER A 193 2.19 11.80 -28.91
CA SER A 193 2.72 10.70 -29.72
C SER A 193 2.98 9.44 -28.89
N TYR A 194 3.00 8.26 -29.51
CA TYR A 194 3.30 6.98 -28.85
C TYR A 194 4.60 7.05 -28.01
N ALA A 195 5.66 7.64 -28.55
CA ALA A 195 6.94 7.76 -27.87
C ALA A 195 6.86 8.67 -26.62
N GLU A 196 6.07 9.74 -26.69
CA GLU A 196 5.83 10.61 -25.53
C GLU A 196 4.98 9.93 -24.47
N GLN A 197 3.91 9.22 -24.85
CA GLN A 197 3.13 8.40 -23.91
C GLN A 197 4.01 7.36 -23.22
N LYS A 198 4.91 6.70 -23.97
CA LYS A 198 5.91 5.78 -23.42
C LYS A 198 6.84 6.45 -22.42
N ARG A 199 7.32 7.65 -22.72
CA ARG A 199 8.15 8.42 -21.78
C ARG A 199 7.39 8.72 -20.50
N GLU A 200 6.14 9.16 -20.59
CA GLU A 200 5.30 9.48 -19.43
C GLU A 200 5.06 8.24 -18.54
N ILE A 201 4.69 7.11 -19.13
CA ILE A 201 4.29 5.92 -18.37
C ILE A 201 5.52 5.13 -17.89
N CYS A 202 6.42 4.71 -18.79
CA CYS A 202 7.61 3.94 -18.42
C CYS A 202 8.59 4.78 -17.60
N GLY A 203 8.72 6.07 -17.89
CA GLY A 203 9.57 6.96 -17.09
C GLY A 203 9.10 7.02 -15.63
N GLN A 204 7.78 7.06 -15.41
CA GLN A 204 7.24 7.02 -14.06
C GLN A 204 7.42 5.66 -13.37
N GLN A 205 7.42 4.54 -14.12
CA GLN A 205 7.80 3.23 -13.57
C GLN A 205 9.22 3.26 -12.98
N GLU A 206 10.18 3.85 -13.69
CA GLU A 206 11.56 3.95 -13.22
C GLU A 206 11.71 4.89 -12.03
N LYS A 207 10.98 6.00 -12.00
CA LYS A 207 10.94 6.92 -10.85
C LYS A 207 10.41 6.21 -9.61
N ILE A 208 9.28 5.52 -9.72
CA ILE A 208 8.66 4.81 -8.60
C ILE A 208 9.57 3.67 -8.14
N LEU A 209 10.16 2.88 -9.05
CA LEU A 209 11.13 1.85 -8.70
C LEU A 209 12.32 2.43 -7.92
N LYS A 210 12.89 3.53 -8.39
CA LYS A 210 14.04 4.18 -7.74
C LYS A 210 13.72 4.69 -6.34
N GLN A 211 12.54 5.30 -6.16
CA GLN A 211 12.18 5.98 -4.90
C GLN A 211 11.53 5.06 -3.86
N TYR A 212 10.85 4.02 -4.32
CA TYR A 212 9.97 3.18 -3.50
C TYR A 212 10.25 1.67 -3.66
N GLY A 213 11.23 1.28 -4.49
CA GLY A 213 11.80 -0.07 -4.52
C GLY A 213 11.02 -1.11 -5.32
N LYS A 214 9.86 -0.76 -5.90
CA LYS A 214 9.07 -1.68 -6.73
C LYS A 214 8.36 -0.95 -7.87
N ARG A 215 8.34 -1.55 -9.06
CA ARG A 215 7.49 -1.08 -10.16
C ARG A 215 6.02 -1.44 -9.87
N PRO A 216 5.08 -0.47 -9.94
CA PRO A 216 3.68 -0.76 -9.75
C PRO A 216 3.09 -1.47 -10.96
N THR A 217 2.05 -2.25 -10.71
CA THR A 217 1.26 -2.96 -11.74
C THR A 217 0.00 -2.19 -12.12
N LEU A 218 -0.39 -1.19 -11.32
CA LEU A 218 -1.53 -0.33 -11.58
C LEU A 218 -1.07 1.03 -12.11
N PHE A 219 -1.82 1.54 -13.07
CA PHE A 219 -1.61 2.85 -13.67
C PHE A 219 -2.96 3.52 -13.88
N ARG A 220 -3.07 4.81 -13.58
CA ARG A 220 -4.25 5.62 -13.89
C ARG A 220 -3.84 6.73 -14.85
N PRO A 221 -4.49 6.88 -16.02
CA PRO A 221 -4.19 7.97 -16.93
C PRO A 221 -4.73 9.31 -16.37
N PRO A 222 -4.00 10.43 -16.54
CA PRO A 222 -4.49 11.76 -16.21
C PRO A 222 -5.86 12.03 -16.81
N TYR A 223 -6.73 12.67 -16.04
CA TYR A 223 -8.12 13.00 -16.42
C TYR A 223 -9.01 11.78 -16.74
N GLY A 224 -8.54 10.55 -16.46
CA GLY A 224 -9.21 9.33 -16.88
C GLY A 224 -9.20 9.07 -18.39
N ASN A 225 -8.39 9.82 -19.14
CA ASN A 225 -8.41 9.81 -20.60
C ASN A 225 -7.27 8.98 -21.20
N TYR A 226 -7.62 8.05 -22.07
CA TYR A 226 -6.67 7.14 -22.71
C TYR A 226 -7.13 6.82 -24.13
N ASN A 227 -6.19 6.33 -24.93
CA ASN A 227 -6.48 5.72 -26.22
C ASN A 227 -5.81 4.34 -26.30
N ARG A 228 -5.90 3.69 -27.47
CA ARG A 228 -5.29 2.37 -27.68
C ARG A 228 -3.78 2.39 -27.44
N ASP A 229 -3.08 3.42 -27.94
CA ASP A 229 -1.64 3.55 -27.75
C ASP A 229 -1.28 3.67 -26.27
N THR A 230 -2.10 4.36 -25.48
CA THR A 230 -1.94 4.45 -24.02
C THR A 230 -1.92 3.06 -23.38
N LEU A 231 -2.90 2.20 -23.72
CA LEU A 231 -3.02 0.86 -23.13
C LEU A 231 -1.92 -0.09 -23.63
N VAL A 232 -1.53 0.01 -24.89
CA VAL A 232 -0.40 -0.75 -25.45
C VAL A 232 0.89 -0.36 -24.72
N VAL A 233 1.17 0.94 -24.60
CA VAL A 233 2.33 1.44 -23.86
C VAL A 233 2.30 0.94 -22.41
N ALA A 234 1.16 1.12 -21.72
CA ALA A 234 1.00 0.67 -20.34
C ALA A 234 1.38 -0.81 -20.19
N ARG A 235 0.87 -1.69 -21.07
CA ARG A 235 1.23 -3.11 -21.11
C ARG A 235 2.74 -3.31 -21.24
N THR A 236 3.38 -2.63 -22.20
CA THR A 236 4.83 -2.75 -22.42
C THR A 236 5.67 -2.23 -21.26
N CYS A 237 5.12 -1.33 -20.44
CA CYS A 237 5.74 -0.81 -19.22
C CYS A 237 5.44 -1.68 -17.98
N GLY A 238 4.79 -2.84 -18.13
CA GLY A 238 4.50 -3.79 -17.05
C GLY A 238 3.23 -3.49 -16.26
N ILE A 239 2.35 -2.62 -16.76
CA ILE A 239 1.03 -2.39 -16.18
C ILE A 239 0.11 -3.56 -16.51
N THR A 240 -0.64 -4.02 -15.51
CA THR A 240 -1.58 -5.13 -15.63
C THR A 240 -3.03 -4.69 -15.53
N ALA A 241 -3.34 -3.52 -14.97
CA ALA A 241 -4.71 -3.00 -14.90
C ALA A 241 -4.75 -1.47 -14.78
N VAL A 242 -5.85 -0.88 -15.25
CA VAL A 242 -6.08 0.57 -15.27
C VAL A 242 -7.36 0.93 -14.50
N PRO A 243 -7.27 1.15 -13.18
CA PRO A 243 -8.41 1.57 -12.39
C PRO A 243 -8.75 3.04 -12.67
N LEU A 244 -9.99 3.29 -13.04
CA LEU A 244 -10.63 4.60 -13.00
C LEU A 244 -11.53 4.68 -11.75
N TRP A 245 -12.62 5.44 -11.79
CA TRP A 245 -13.49 5.66 -10.64
C TRP A 245 -14.97 5.71 -11.03
N SER A 246 -15.82 5.23 -10.12
CA SER A 246 -17.29 5.34 -10.21
C SER A 246 -17.81 6.57 -9.47
N ALA A 247 -17.05 7.07 -8.49
CA ALA A 247 -17.38 8.28 -7.74
C ALA A 247 -16.12 9.09 -7.46
N GLU A 248 -16.27 10.42 -7.39
CA GLU A 248 -15.20 11.34 -7.05
C GLU A 248 -15.60 12.17 -5.83
N ALA A 249 -14.69 12.30 -4.88
CA ALA A 249 -14.92 12.96 -3.62
C ALA A 249 -14.18 14.29 -3.55
N PHE A 250 -14.93 15.32 -3.18
CA PHE A 250 -14.49 16.67 -2.88
C PHE A 250 -14.75 17.01 -1.40
N ALA A 251 -14.19 18.12 -0.92
CA ALA A 251 -14.23 18.43 0.51
C ALA A 251 -15.66 18.71 0.99
N ASP A 252 -16.51 19.17 0.08
CA ASP A 252 -17.89 19.60 0.32
C ASP A 252 -18.95 18.76 -0.42
N HIS A 253 -18.56 17.88 -1.36
CA HIS A 253 -19.53 17.11 -2.15
C HIS A 253 -18.95 15.81 -2.73
N MET A 254 -19.84 15.01 -3.33
CA MET A 254 -19.50 13.82 -4.12
C MET A 254 -20.04 14.00 -5.54
N GLU A 255 -19.25 13.61 -6.52
CA GLU A 255 -19.66 13.44 -7.90
C GLU A 255 -19.77 11.94 -8.23
N TRP A 256 -20.72 11.60 -9.10
CA TRP A 256 -21.11 10.22 -9.37
C TRP A 256 -21.13 9.97 -10.86
N ARG A 257 -20.54 8.85 -11.28
CA ARG A 257 -20.60 8.38 -12.66
C ARG A 257 -21.96 7.77 -13.00
N GLU A 258 -22.55 7.07 -12.03
CA GLU A 258 -23.84 6.41 -12.22
C GLU A 258 -25.01 7.36 -11.92
N TRP A 259 -26.10 7.16 -12.67
CA TRP A 259 -27.27 8.03 -12.68
C TRP A 259 -28.04 8.06 -11.35
N ASP A 260 -27.96 6.99 -10.56
CA ASP A 260 -28.62 6.85 -9.27
C ASP A 260 -27.89 7.58 -8.14
N ARG A 261 -26.66 8.05 -8.41
CA ARG A 261 -25.83 8.84 -7.50
C ARG A 261 -25.57 8.10 -6.19
N ASP A 262 -25.30 6.80 -6.28
CA ASP A 262 -25.06 5.92 -5.14
C ASP A 262 -23.75 5.11 -5.26
N LEU A 263 -23.27 4.60 -4.12
CA LEU A 263 -22.19 3.62 -4.04
C LEU A 263 -22.74 2.22 -4.29
N HIS A 264 -22.00 1.48 -5.09
CA HIS A 264 -22.21 0.07 -5.35
C HIS A 264 -21.08 -0.78 -4.76
N PRO A 265 -21.34 -2.07 -4.47
CA PRO A 265 -20.29 -3.02 -4.12
C PRO A 265 -19.13 -2.98 -5.10
N GLY A 266 -17.95 -2.71 -4.58
CA GLY A 266 -16.69 -2.69 -5.31
C GLY A 266 -16.36 -1.39 -6.01
N ASP A 267 -17.15 -0.33 -5.85
CA ASP A 267 -16.85 0.96 -6.49
C ASP A 267 -15.50 1.52 -6.05
N ILE A 268 -14.79 2.10 -7.03
CA ILE A 268 -13.56 2.85 -6.78
C ILE A 268 -13.94 4.33 -6.60
N VAL A 269 -13.58 4.87 -5.44
CA VAL A 269 -13.75 6.28 -5.08
C VAL A 269 -12.43 7.01 -5.30
N LEU A 270 -12.44 8.04 -6.14
CA LEU A 270 -11.31 8.93 -6.37
C LEU A 270 -11.37 10.13 -5.42
N THR A 271 -10.21 10.55 -4.93
CA THR A 271 -9.96 11.91 -4.46
C THR A 271 -8.51 12.28 -4.77
N HIS A 272 -8.02 13.43 -4.29
CA HIS A 272 -6.70 13.94 -4.64
C HIS A 272 -5.94 14.45 -3.41
N PHE A 273 -4.61 14.49 -3.51
CA PHE A 273 -3.75 15.20 -2.56
C PHE A 273 -3.84 16.71 -2.75
N ARG A 274 -4.97 17.30 -2.33
CA ARG A 274 -5.33 18.71 -2.53
C ARG A 274 -5.82 19.33 -1.22
N GLY A 275 -5.33 20.52 -0.91
CA GLY A 275 -5.68 21.27 0.29
C GLY A 275 -6.54 22.51 -0.01
N LYS A 276 -6.56 23.44 0.96
CA LYS A 276 -7.35 24.69 0.89
C LYS A 276 -6.98 25.61 -0.28
N GLY A 277 -5.79 25.45 -0.86
CA GLY A 277 -5.38 26.22 -2.03
C GLY A 277 -6.16 25.85 -3.28
N ASP A 278 -6.66 24.61 -3.37
CA ASP A 278 -7.38 24.10 -4.53
C ASP A 278 -8.86 23.84 -4.22
N TRP A 279 -9.18 23.43 -2.98
CA TRP A 279 -10.52 22.97 -2.57
C TRP A 279 -11.07 23.73 -1.36
N LYS A 280 -12.39 23.63 -1.13
CA LYS A 280 -13.08 24.26 0.01
C LYS A 280 -12.82 23.58 1.38
N GLY A 281 -11.71 22.88 1.52
CA GLY A 281 -11.36 22.17 2.74
C GLY A 281 -9.94 21.61 2.74
N THR A 282 -9.51 21.16 3.90
CA THR A 282 -8.28 20.39 4.08
C THR A 282 -8.45 18.94 3.63
N MET A 283 -7.35 18.21 3.54
CA MET A 283 -7.40 16.77 3.28
C MET A 283 -8.11 15.99 4.40
N PRO A 284 -7.97 16.31 5.69
CA PRO A 284 -8.86 15.76 6.71
C PRO A 284 -10.35 16.05 6.47
N ASP A 285 -10.70 17.25 6.00
CA ASP A 285 -12.10 17.60 5.69
C ASP A 285 -12.65 16.73 4.57
N MET A 286 -11.84 16.49 3.53
CA MET A 286 -12.12 15.51 2.49
C MET A 286 -12.44 14.13 3.05
N ILE A 287 -11.54 13.58 3.87
CA ILE A 287 -11.72 12.22 4.40
C ILE A 287 -12.96 12.15 5.29
N ARG A 288 -13.31 13.22 6.02
CA ARG A 288 -14.58 13.28 6.75
C ARG A 288 -15.78 13.16 5.82
N THR A 289 -15.79 13.87 4.69
CA THR A 289 -16.86 13.80 3.67
C THR A 289 -16.95 12.42 3.03
N VAL A 290 -15.82 11.83 2.63
CA VAL A 290 -15.75 10.49 2.06
C VAL A 290 -16.27 9.45 3.07
N MET A 291 -15.76 9.48 4.31
CA MET A 291 -16.13 8.50 5.33
C MET A 291 -17.58 8.65 5.75
N LYS A 292 -18.12 9.87 5.82
CA LYS A 292 -19.55 10.08 6.07
C LYS A 292 -20.39 9.38 5.01
N THR A 293 -20.09 9.59 3.72
CA THR A 293 -20.83 8.98 2.60
C THR A 293 -20.78 7.45 2.65
N ILE A 294 -19.59 6.89 2.84
CA ILE A 294 -19.34 5.44 2.87
C ILE A 294 -20.05 4.79 4.07
N THR A 295 -19.84 5.34 5.28
CA THR A 295 -20.40 4.75 6.50
C THR A 295 -21.90 4.93 6.63
N ASP A 296 -22.49 6.03 6.12
CA ASP A 296 -23.94 6.21 6.12
C ASP A 296 -24.67 5.16 5.28
N LYS A 297 -24.02 4.67 4.23
CA LYS A 297 -24.55 3.63 3.34
C LYS A 297 -24.15 2.20 3.78
N GLY A 298 -23.42 2.07 4.88
CA GLY A 298 -23.00 0.80 5.45
C GLY A 298 -21.91 0.11 4.65
N TYR A 299 -21.06 0.87 3.95
CA TYR A 299 -19.88 0.35 3.26
C TYR A 299 -18.63 0.43 4.16
N ALA A 300 -17.70 -0.48 3.93
CA ALA A 300 -16.32 -0.39 4.43
C ALA A 300 -15.36 0.00 3.31
N VAL A 301 -14.16 0.47 3.66
CA VAL A 301 -13.09 0.70 2.69
C VAL A 301 -12.14 -0.48 2.70
N ALA A 302 -11.94 -1.11 1.55
CA ALA A 302 -10.97 -2.18 1.35
C ALA A 302 -9.75 -1.68 0.58
N LYS A 303 -8.64 -2.43 0.67
CA LYS A 303 -7.43 -2.15 -0.09
C LYS A 303 -7.55 -2.70 -1.51
N LEU A 304 -7.33 -1.85 -2.52
CA LEU A 304 -7.58 -2.21 -3.92
C LEU A 304 -6.71 -3.39 -4.38
N GLU A 305 -5.45 -3.41 -3.99
CA GLU A 305 -4.48 -4.42 -4.45
C GLU A 305 -4.72 -5.81 -3.87
N ASP A 306 -5.60 -5.95 -2.87
CA ASP A 306 -6.01 -7.25 -2.38
C ASP A 306 -7.06 -7.91 -3.31
N TYR A 307 -7.61 -7.14 -4.25
CA TYR A 307 -8.68 -7.59 -5.17
C TYR A 307 -8.30 -7.49 -6.65
N VAL A 308 -7.18 -6.83 -7.00
CA VAL A 308 -6.71 -6.60 -8.39
C VAL A 308 -5.34 -7.23 -8.63
#